data_AF-X0WJ55-F1
#
_entry.id   AF-X0WJ55-F1
#
_cell.length_a   1.000
_cell.length_b   1.000
_cell.length_c   1.000
_cell.angle_alpha   90.00
_cell.angle_beta   90.00
_cell.angle_gamma   90.00
#
_symmetry.space_group_name_H-M   'P 1'
#
loop_
_entity.id
_entity.type
_entity.pdbx_description
1 polymer ?
#
loop_
_entity_poly.entity_id
_entity_poly.type
_entity_poly.pdbx_seq_one_letter_code
_entity_poly.pdbx_strand_id
1 'polypeptide(L)'
;HLYGGDKENRLKQELLLGIGGIRALEKLGISPHLYHSNEGHSAFIGIERLRKYIMNNKLTFAEAKEIIRSSTLFTTHTPVPAGHDSFNEDLLRTYIPHYPARLKITWDQFMDLGKAHSNDEGENFNMSYLAANLSQEVNGVSKLHGKVTREIFGNLWNGYLPEELPIGHVTNGVHFFTWTAKEWRDLYMKTFGKEFLEDQNNKKYWEKIYSVPDEEIWRIKQGLRKKFISQLKDRFKENWIKRHEDPKYIVEV
;
A
#
# COMPACT_ATOMS: atom_id res chain seq x y z
N HIS A 1 -11.67 -15.22 -2.04
CA HIS A 1 -11.15 -14.40 -3.15
C HIS A 1 -10.36 -13.22 -2.59
N LEU A 2 -9.38 -12.70 -3.32
CA LEU A 2 -8.51 -11.59 -2.85
C LEU A 2 -9.28 -10.26 -2.70
N TYR A 3 -10.26 -10.00 -3.57
CA TYR A 3 -11.14 -8.83 -3.52
C TYR A 3 -12.60 -9.26 -3.78
N GLY A 4 -13.16 -10.07 -2.88
CA GLY A 4 -14.55 -10.51 -2.99
C GLY A 4 -15.19 -10.70 -1.62
N GLY A 5 -16.51 -10.58 -1.57
CA GLY A 5 -17.31 -10.56 -0.34
C GLY A 5 -17.99 -9.22 -0.12
N ASP A 6 -18.74 -9.13 0.97
CA ASP A 6 -19.39 -7.92 1.48
C ASP A 6 -18.46 -7.13 2.44
N LYS A 7 -18.97 -6.03 3.00
CA LYS A 7 -18.24 -5.22 3.98
C LYS A 7 -17.81 -6.01 5.22
N GLU A 8 -18.60 -6.99 5.64
CA GLU A 8 -18.26 -7.85 6.76
C GLU A 8 -17.04 -8.74 6.46
N ASN A 9 -17.01 -9.36 5.29
CA ASN A 9 -15.84 -10.13 4.84
C ASN A 9 -14.60 -9.24 4.72
N ARG A 10 -14.76 -8.00 4.23
CA ARG A 10 -13.67 -7.03 4.18
C ARG A 10 -13.13 -6.71 5.58
N LEU A 11 -14.00 -6.42 6.55
CA LEU A 11 -13.59 -6.20 7.94
C LEU A 11 -12.84 -7.40 8.52
N LYS A 12 -13.34 -8.63 8.30
CA LYS A 12 -12.67 -9.86 8.76
C LYS A 12 -11.25 -9.99 8.20
N GLN A 13 -11.05 -9.65 6.92
CA GLN A 13 -9.73 -9.68 6.28
C GLN A 13 -8.79 -8.66 6.94
N GLU A 14 -9.25 -7.45 7.18
CA GLU A 14 -8.45 -6.39 7.80
C GLU A 14 -8.09 -6.71 9.27
N LEU A 15 -9.03 -7.28 10.03
CA LEU A 15 -8.76 -7.78 11.37
C LEU A 15 -7.73 -8.91 11.35
N LEU A 16 -7.88 -9.88 10.44
CA LEU A 16 -6.94 -11.00 10.30
C LEU A 16 -5.53 -10.51 9.93
N LEU A 17 -5.41 -9.63 8.95
CA LEU A 17 -4.12 -9.10 8.50
C LEU A 17 -3.48 -8.17 9.53
N GLY A 18 -4.26 -7.26 10.12
CA GLY A 18 -3.74 -6.29 11.08
C GLY A 18 -3.43 -6.88 12.45
N ILE A 19 -4.46 -7.41 13.14
CA ILE A 19 -4.30 -8.00 14.47
C ILE A 19 -3.55 -9.32 14.37
N GLY A 20 -3.96 -10.20 13.45
CA GLY A 20 -3.32 -11.50 13.27
C GLY A 20 -1.86 -11.37 12.83
N GLY A 21 -1.54 -10.38 11.96
CA GLY A 21 -0.18 -10.08 11.56
C GLY A 21 0.73 -9.69 12.73
N ILE A 22 0.28 -8.79 13.62
CA ILE A 22 1.05 -8.43 14.82
C ILE A 22 1.26 -9.62 15.74
N ARG A 23 0.22 -10.41 16.00
CA ARG A 23 0.33 -11.61 16.85
C ARG A 23 1.25 -12.67 16.24
N ALA A 24 1.26 -12.80 14.91
CA ALA A 24 2.18 -13.70 14.21
C ALA A 24 3.63 -13.27 14.40
N LEU A 25 3.93 -11.97 14.24
CA LEU A 25 5.27 -11.43 14.50
C LEU A 25 5.73 -11.71 15.95
N GLU A 26 4.84 -11.51 16.93
CA GLU A 26 5.14 -11.81 18.33
C GLU A 26 5.45 -13.29 18.55
N LYS A 27 4.64 -14.18 17.95
CA LYS A 27 4.85 -15.62 18.08
C LYS A 27 6.16 -16.08 17.47
N LEU A 28 6.62 -15.37 16.44
CA LEU A 28 7.92 -15.57 15.78
C LEU A 28 9.09 -14.89 16.53
N GLY A 29 8.83 -14.14 17.60
CA GLY A 29 9.86 -13.39 18.33
C GLY A 29 10.38 -12.16 17.59
N ILE A 30 9.68 -11.68 16.56
CA ILE A 30 10.08 -10.52 15.75
C ILE A 30 9.53 -9.25 16.41
N SER A 31 10.42 -8.31 16.73
CA SER A 31 10.09 -7.01 17.33
C SER A 31 10.58 -5.86 16.44
N PRO A 32 9.79 -5.44 15.44
CA PRO A 32 10.13 -4.30 14.60
C PRO A 32 10.16 -2.98 15.37
N HIS A 33 11.09 -2.09 15.00
CA HIS A 33 11.12 -0.71 15.49
C HIS A 33 10.16 0.21 14.75
N LEU A 34 9.90 -0.09 13.46
CA LEU A 34 9.06 0.69 12.57
C LEU A 34 8.03 -0.20 11.88
N TYR A 35 6.84 0.34 11.69
CA TYR A 35 5.73 -0.30 11.01
C TYR A 35 5.25 0.58 9.87
N HIS A 36 5.08 0.01 8.68
CA HIS A 36 4.55 0.72 7.53
C HIS A 36 3.16 0.20 7.21
N SER A 37 2.16 1.04 7.45
CA SER A 37 0.78 0.84 7.02
C SER A 37 0.68 1.18 5.54
N ASN A 38 0.54 0.15 4.71
CA ASN A 38 0.30 0.32 3.29
C ASN A 38 -1.22 0.37 3.05
N GLU A 39 -1.76 1.57 2.87
CA GLU A 39 -3.21 1.85 2.78
C GLU A 39 -4.00 1.51 4.06
N GLY A 40 -5.20 2.09 4.21
CA GLY A 40 -6.01 2.02 5.44
C GLY A 40 -6.35 0.59 5.90
N HIS A 41 -6.42 -0.37 4.99
CA HIS A 41 -6.78 -1.76 5.31
C HIS A 41 -5.81 -2.48 6.29
N SER A 42 -4.64 -1.89 6.54
CA SER A 42 -3.65 -2.38 7.51
C SER A 42 -3.74 -1.68 8.88
N ALA A 43 -4.63 -0.70 9.07
CA ALA A 43 -4.62 0.19 10.23
C ALA A 43 -4.86 -0.51 11.58
N PHE A 44 -5.50 -1.69 11.60
CA PHE A 44 -5.64 -2.50 12.82
C PHE A 44 -4.31 -2.96 13.43
N ILE A 45 -3.19 -2.87 12.69
CA ILE A 45 -1.84 -3.02 13.24
C ILE A 45 -1.64 -2.07 14.43
N GLY A 46 -2.06 -0.81 14.32
CA GLY A 46 -1.94 0.17 15.39
C GLY A 46 -2.75 -0.20 16.63
N ILE A 47 -3.97 -0.70 16.45
CA ILE A 47 -4.88 -1.12 17.52
C ILE A 47 -4.29 -2.30 18.32
N GLU A 48 -3.77 -3.33 17.65
CA GLU A 48 -3.18 -4.48 18.36
C GLU A 48 -1.88 -4.09 19.09
N ARG A 49 -1.10 -3.17 18.53
CA ARG A 49 0.11 -2.67 19.19
C ARG A 49 -0.22 -1.78 20.40
N LEU A 50 -1.27 -0.94 20.33
CA LEU A 50 -1.78 -0.20 21.49
C LEU A 50 -2.15 -1.18 22.63
N ARG A 51 -2.92 -2.23 22.30
CA ARG A 51 -3.29 -3.27 23.26
C ARG A 51 -2.06 -3.87 23.94
N LYS A 52 -1.00 -4.19 23.18
CA LYS A 52 0.25 -4.75 23.71
C LYS A 52 0.88 -3.83 24.75
N TYR A 53 1.12 -2.57 24.40
CA TYR A 53 1.76 -1.61 25.32
C TYR A 53 0.93 -1.36 26.58
N ILE A 54 -0.39 -1.25 26.44
CA ILE A 54 -1.28 -1.01 27.59
C ILE A 54 -1.37 -2.25 28.50
N MET A 55 -1.49 -3.45 27.93
CA MET A 55 -1.66 -4.68 28.71
C MET A 55 -0.36 -5.17 29.33
N ASN A 56 0.74 -5.14 28.58
CA ASN A 56 2.02 -5.73 28.99
C ASN A 56 2.93 -4.72 29.69
N ASN A 57 2.98 -3.48 29.20
CA ASN A 57 3.83 -2.41 29.75
C ASN A 57 3.09 -1.46 30.68
N LYS A 58 1.78 -1.65 30.88
CA LYS A 58 0.92 -0.87 31.78
C LYS A 58 0.85 0.62 31.46
N LEU A 59 1.17 1.01 30.23
CA LEU A 59 1.06 2.38 29.77
C LEU A 59 -0.41 2.83 29.73
N THR A 60 -0.62 4.13 29.86
CA THR A 60 -1.88 4.78 29.55
C THR A 60 -2.13 4.76 28.04
N PHE A 61 -3.38 4.99 27.62
CA PHE A 61 -3.71 5.08 26.20
C PHE A 61 -2.94 6.19 25.49
N ALA A 62 -2.80 7.36 26.13
CA ALA A 62 -2.07 8.50 25.57
C ALA A 62 -0.58 8.18 25.35
N GLU A 63 0.10 7.63 26.37
CA GLU A 63 1.50 7.22 26.26
C GLU A 63 1.71 6.16 25.17
N ALA A 64 0.84 5.14 25.14
CA ALA A 64 0.90 4.11 24.12
C ALA A 64 0.69 4.70 22.71
N LYS A 65 -0.27 5.62 22.55
CA LYS A 65 -0.55 6.28 21.27
C LYS A 65 0.66 7.06 20.76
N GLU A 66 1.38 7.79 21.61
CA GLU A 66 2.61 8.48 21.20
C GLU A 66 3.71 7.52 20.72
N ILE A 67 3.87 6.37 21.39
CA ILE A 67 4.79 5.33 20.92
C ILE A 67 4.36 4.78 19.57
N ILE A 68 3.06 4.48 19.39
CA ILE A 68 2.55 3.95 18.12
C ILE A 68 2.74 4.96 17.00
N ARG A 69 2.38 6.23 17.21
CA ARG A 69 2.55 7.29 16.20
C ARG A 69 4.01 7.41 15.78
N SER A 70 4.93 7.58 16.74
CA SER A 70 6.37 7.76 16.47
C SER A 70 7.05 6.57 15.77
N SER A 71 6.40 5.39 15.74
CA SER A 71 6.93 4.18 15.12
C SER A 71 6.06 3.64 13.98
N THR A 72 5.16 4.47 13.43
CA THR A 72 4.30 4.10 12.31
C THR A 72 4.34 5.12 11.18
N LEU A 73 4.50 4.63 9.96
CA LEU A 73 4.36 5.37 8.72
C LEU A 73 3.10 4.89 7.98
N PHE A 74 2.37 5.80 7.35
CA PHE A 74 1.18 5.50 6.57
C PHE A 74 1.31 6.04 5.13
N THR A 75 1.29 5.14 4.15
CA THR A 75 1.16 5.52 2.74
C THR A 75 -0.27 5.26 2.28
N THR A 76 -0.93 6.26 1.70
CA THR A 76 -2.21 6.10 1.00
C THR A 76 -2.02 6.13 -0.51
N HIS A 77 -2.74 5.26 -1.22
CA HIS A 77 -2.73 5.15 -2.68
C HIS A 77 -4.04 5.65 -3.31
N THR A 78 -5.04 5.92 -2.47
CA THR A 78 -6.41 6.20 -2.89
C THR A 78 -6.61 7.71 -3.06
N PRO A 79 -6.93 8.18 -4.28
CA PRO A 79 -7.06 9.61 -4.57
C PRO A 79 -8.49 10.14 -4.37
N VAL A 80 -9.44 9.31 -3.91
CA VAL A 80 -10.85 9.68 -3.79
C VAL A 80 -11.45 9.17 -2.47
N PRO A 81 -12.24 9.98 -1.74
CA PRO A 81 -12.84 9.59 -0.47
C PRO A 81 -13.59 8.25 -0.49
N ALA A 82 -14.33 7.98 -1.58
CA ALA A 82 -15.13 6.77 -1.75
C ALA A 82 -14.31 5.47 -1.89
N GLY A 83 -13.00 5.57 -2.12
CA GLY A 83 -12.12 4.40 -2.22
C GLY A 83 -11.59 3.91 -0.87
N HIS A 84 -11.79 4.68 0.21
CA HIS A 84 -11.33 4.29 1.54
C HIS A 84 -12.33 3.35 2.21
N ASP A 85 -11.84 2.23 2.73
CA ASP A 85 -12.64 1.29 3.49
C ASP A 85 -13.25 1.97 4.72
N SER A 86 -14.57 1.82 4.87
CA SER A 86 -15.32 2.36 6.00
C SER A 86 -16.41 1.40 6.47
N PHE A 87 -16.51 1.27 7.79
CA PHE A 87 -17.38 0.32 8.46
C PHE A 87 -18.37 1.03 9.37
N ASN A 88 -19.62 0.56 9.34
CA ASN A 88 -20.62 1.02 10.29
C ASN A 88 -20.26 0.52 11.70
N GLU A 89 -20.62 1.32 12.70
CA GLU A 89 -20.39 1.02 14.11
C GLU A 89 -20.94 -0.34 14.56
N ASP A 90 -22.14 -0.74 14.14
CA ASP A 90 -22.77 -2.02 14.51
C ASP A 90 -21.91 -3.22 14.10
N LEU A 91 -21.28 -3.12 12.93
CA LEU A 91 -20.39 -4.14 12.43
C LEU A 91 -19.13 -4.24 13.30
N LEU A 92 -18.55 -3.11 13.70
CA LEU A 92 -17.40 -3.10 14.61
C LEU A 92 -17.78 -3.62 16.00
N ARG A 93 -18.94 -3.23 16.53
CA ARG A 93 -19.48 -3.73 17.81
C ARG A 93 -19.68 -5.24 17.79
N THR A 94 -20.02 -5.81 16.64
CA THR A 94 -20.16 -7.27 16.49
C THR A 94 -18.81 -7.99 16.62
N TYR A 95 -17.75 -7.46 16.01
CA TYR A 95 -16.47 -8.17 15.91
C TYR A 95 -15.45 -7.83 17.00
N ILE A 96 -15.41 -6.57 17.45
CA ILE A 96 -14.39 -6.06 18.37
C ILE A 96 -14.96 -5.29 19.58
N PRO A 97 -16.10 -5.68 20.19
CA PRO A 97 -16.71 -4.94 21.31
C PRO A 97 -15.79 -4.83 22.53
N HIS A 98 -14.85 -5.77 22.66
CA HIS A 98 -13.94 -5.90 23.78
C HIS A 98 -12.67 -5.05 23.65
N TYR A 99 -12.38 -4.49 22.48
CA TYR A 99 -11.14 -3.74 22.26
C TYR A 99 -11.05 -2.45 23.09
N PRO A 100 -12.08 -1.59 23.16
CA PRO A 100 -12.01 -0.36 23.96
C PRO A 100 -11.67 -0.61 25.43
N ALA A 101 -12.26 -1.64 26.04
CA ALA A 101 -11.95 -2.06 27.41
C ALA A 101 -10.47 -2.47 27.57
N ARG A 102 -9.90 -3.20 26.60
CA ARG A 102 -8.47 -3.56 26.60
C ARG A 102 -7.55 -2.36 26.40
N LEU A 103 -8.05 -1.33 25.73
CA LEU A 103 -7.37 -0.05 25.51
C LEU A 103 -7.62 0.95 26.65
N LYS A 104 -8.45 0.61 27.64
CA LYS A 104 -8.85 1.47 28.77
C LYS A 104 -9.48 2.80 28.32
N ILE A 105 -10.28 2.76 27.25
CA ILE A 105 -11.02 3.90 26.71
C ILE A 105 -12.50 3.55 26.53
N THR A 106 -13.35 4.57 26.37
CA THR A 106 -14.77 4.36 26.03
C THR A 106 -14.92 3.88 24.58
N TRP A 107 -16.11 3.38 24.26
CA TRP A 107 -16.43 3.02 22.87
C TRP A 107 -16.36 4.24 21.95
N ASP A 108 -16.86 5.39 22.39
CA ASP A 108 -16.87 6.61 21.59
C ASP A 108 -15.44 7.09 21.32
N GLN A 109 -14.56 7.05 22.33
CA GLN A 109 -13.13 7.33 22.15
C GLN A 109 -12.45 6.37 21.17
N PHE A 110 -12.89 5.12 21.11
CA PHE A 110 -12.40 4.17 20.11
C PHE A 110 -12.90 4.53 18.71
N MET A 111 -14.19 4.85 18.57
CA MET A 111 -14.78 5.26 17.30
C MET A 111 -14.14 6.54 16.75
N ASP A 112 -13.82 7.50 17.60
CA ASP A 112 -13.12 8.73 17.25
C ASP A 112 -11.74 8.50 16.63
N LEU A 113 -11.12 7.33 16.84
CA LEU A 113 -9.87 7.00 16.14
C LEU A 113 -10.06 6.89 14.63
N GLY A 114 -11.25 6.53 14.15
CA GLY A 114 -11.58 6.36 12.74
C GLY A 114 -12.52 7.43 12.19
N LYS A 115 -12.81 8.50 12.93
CA LYS A 115 -13.72 9.58 12.50
C LYS A 115 -12.97 10.92 12.40
N ALA A 116 -13.45 11.80 11.54
CA ALA A 116 -13.00 13.19 11.47
C ALA A 116 -13.83 14.10 12.41
N HIS A 117 -15.11 13.79 12.61
CA HIS A 117 -15.99 14.55 13.49
C HIS A 117 -16.36 13.72 14.72
N SER A 118 -15.78 14.09 15.87
CA SER A 118 -16.11 13.46 17.15
C SER A 118 -17.61 13.58 17.44
N ASN A 119 -18.21 12.49 17.94
CA ASN A 119 -19.63 12.39 18.27
C ASN A 119 -20.62 12.48 17.08
N ASP A 120 -20.16 12.38 15.83
CA ASP A 120 -21.07 12.20 14.69
C ASP A 120 -21.48 10.72 14.58
N GLU A 121 -22.71 10.40 15.00
CA GLU A 121 -23.27 9.04 14.92
C GLU A 121 -23.48 8.55 13.48
N GLY A 122 -23.57 9.46 12.50
CA GLY A 122 -23.74 9.14 11.09
C GLY A 122 -22.42 8.85 10.36
N GLU A 123 -21.28 9.24 10.94
CA GLU A 123 -19.97 9.01 10.34
C GLU A 123 -19.53 7.55 10.54
N ASN A 124 -19.26 6.85 9.43
CA ASN A 124 -18.68 5.50 9.48
C ASN A 124 -17.23 5.55 9.94
N PHE A 125 -16.76 4.48 10.59
CA PHE A 125 -15.37 4.31 10.96
C PHE A 125 -14.49 4.13 9.71
N ASN A 126 -13.71 5.15 9.38
CA ASN A 126 -12.83 5.19 8.22
C ASN A 126 -11.44 4.65 8.57
N MET A 127 -11.01 3.63 7.83
CA MET A 127 -9.74 2.96 8.10
C MET A 127 -8.51 3.80 7.77
N SER A 128 -8.63 4.77 6.86
CA SER A 128 -7.54 5.69 6.54
C SER A 128 -7.41 6.79 7.58
N TYR A 129 -8.52 7.20 8.22
CA TYR A 129 -8.47 8.08 9.39
C TYR A 129 -7.83 7.36 10.58
N LEU A 130 -8.17 6.09 10.81
CA LEU A 130 -7.48 5.27 11.80
C LEU A 130 -5.97 5.19 11.53
N ALA A 131 -5.58 4.91 10.28
CA ALA A 131 -4.17 4.83 9.90
C ALA A 131 -3.44 6.17 10.13
N ALA A 132 -4.03 7.28 9.71
CA ALA A 132 -3.46 8.61 9.90
C ALA A 132 -3.35 9.00 11.38
N ASN A 133 -4.39 8.74 12.18
CA ASN A 133 -4.40 9.04 13.62
C ASN A 133 -3.35 8.27 14.41
N LEU A 134 -2.99 7.06 13.94
CA LEU A 134 -1.99 6.20 14.57
C LEU A 134 -0.61 6.25 13.91
N SER A 135 -0.38 7.18 12.97
CA SER A 135 0.90 7.35 12.28
C SER A 135 1.46 8.76 12.48
N GLN A 136 2.79 8.84 12.60
CA GLN A 136 3.48 10.12 12.63
C GLN A 136 3.70 10.64 11.21
N GLU A 137 4.22 9.78 10.34
CA GLU A 137 4.47 10.12 8.94
C GLU A 137 3.32 9.64 8.07
N VAL A 138 2.77 10.54 7.26
CA VAL A 138 1.70 10.23 6.30
C VAL A 138 2.13 10.72 4.93
N ASN A 139 2.03 9.89 3.90
CA ASN A 139 2.42 10.29 2.55
C ASN A 139 1.50 9.77 1.45
N GLY A 140 1.35 10.60 0.41
CA GLY A 140 0.86 10.17 -0.88
C GLY A 140 1.96 9.50 -1.72
N VAL A 141 1.57 8.99 -2.89
CA VAL A 141 2.44 8.17 -3.77
C VAL A 141 3.00 8.92 -4.99
N SER A 142 2.73 10.22 -5.05
CA SER A 142 3.29 11.18 -6.01
C SER A 142 3.12 12.60 -5.46
N LYS A 143 3.83 13.58 -6.04
CA LYS A 143 3.71 14.98 -5.62
C LYS A 143 2.28 15.51 -5.69
N LEU A 144 1.57 15.22 -6.78
CA LEU A 144 0.17 15.62 -6.94
C LEU A 144 -0.73 14.86 -5.95
N HIS A 145 -0.48 13.56 -5.77
CA HIS A 145 -1.24 12.76 -4.81
C HIS A 145 -1.09 13.29 -3.39
N GLY A 146 0.12 13.69 -2.97
CA GLY A 146 0.31 14.30 -1.65
C GLY A 146 -0.54 15.55 -1.43
N LYS A 147 -0.72 16.39 -2.46
CA LYS A 147 -1.65 17.53 -2.40
C LYS A 147 -3.10 17.06 -2.22
N VAL A 148 -3.55 16.12 -3.05
CA VAL A 148 -4.91 15.57 -2.96
C VAL A 148 -5.17 14.91 -1.61
N THR A 149 -4.19 14.18 -1.06
CA THR A 149 -4.29 13.55 0.27
C THR A 149 -4.49 14.59 1.38
N ARG A 150 -3.84 15.76 1.29
CA ARG A 150 -4.06 16.85 2.27
C ARG A 150 -5.48 17.39 2.23
N GLU A 151 -6.06 17.50 1.04
CA GLU A 151 -7.45 17.92 0.87
C GLU A 151 -8.41 16.86 1.46
N ILE A 152 -8.17 15.57 1.19
CA ILE A 152 -9.01 14.47 1.70
C ILE A 152 -8.95 14.37 3.23
N PHE A 153 -7.78 14.56 3.83
CA PHE A 153 -7.59 14.40 5.28
C PHE A 153 -7.69 15.73 6.06
N GLY A 154 -8.09 16.82 5.41
CA GLY A 154 -8.17 18.15 6.06
C GLY A 154 -9.00 18.15 7.33
N ASN A 155 -10.10 17.41 7.35
CA ASN A 155 -11.01 17.36 8.51
C ASN A 155 -10.40 16.66 9.75
N LEU A 156 -9.27 15.94 9.61
CA LEU A 156 -8.55 15.41 10.78
C LEU A 156 -7.75 16.49 11.53
N TRP A 157 -7.46 17.62 10.89
CA TRP A 157 -6.70 18.74 11.45
C TRP A 157 -7.54 20.02 11.41
N ASN A 158 -8.57 20.07 12.26
CA ASN A 158 -9.45 21.21 12.37
C ASN A 158 -8.67 22.51 12.65
N GLY A 159 -8.95 23.55 11.85
CA GLY A 159 -8.32 24.86 11.96
C GLY A 159 -7.03 25.05 11.17
N TYR A 160 -6.57 24.04 10.44
CA TYR A 160 -5.42 24.13 9.54
C TYR A 160 -5.86 24.14 8.08
N LEU A 161 -5.12 24.87 7.24
CA LEU A 161 -5.25 24.78 5.79
C LEU A 161 -4.63 23.46 5.31
N PRO A 162 -5.14 22.85 4.22
CA PRO A 162 -4.57 21.63 3.65
C PRO A 162 -3.05 21.74 3.41
N GLU A 163 -2.53 22.91 3.02
CA GLU A 163 -1.10 23.11 2.76
C GLU A 163 -0.21 23.02 4.01
N GLU A 164 -0.79 23.21 5.20
CA GLU A 164 -0.08 23.19 6.49
C GLU A 164 0.02 21.78 7.09
N LEU A 165 -0.73 20.83 6.53
CA LEU A 165 -0.79 19.48 7.07
C LEU A 165 0.53 18.75 6.89
N PRO A 166 0.99 17.97 7.90
CA PRO A 166 2.25 17.22 7.86
C PRO A 166 2.13 15.95 7.00
N ILE A 167 1.56 16.07 5.80
CA ILE A 167 1.37 14.99 4.83
C ILE A 167 2.34 15.21 3.68
N GLY A 168 3.26 14.27 3.48
CA GLY A 168 4.28 14.30 2.45
C GLY A 168 3.89 13.56 1.17
N HIS A 169 4.90 13.26 0.36
CA HIS A 169 4.79 12.31 -0.73
C HIS A 169 6.10 11.55 -0.93
N VAL A 170 5.97 10.30 -1.35
CA VAL A 170 7.08 9.49 -1.88
C VAL A 170 6.63 9.02 -3.25
N THR A 171 7.28 9.50 -4.31
CA THR A 171 6.91 9.11 -5.68
C THR A 171 7.24 7.64 -5.90
N ASN A 172 6.25 6.85 -6.27
CA ASN A 172 6.43 5.42 -6.53
C ASN A 172 7.49 5.16 -7.60
N GLY A 173 8.19 4.03 -7.45
CA GLY A 173 9.12 3.49 -8.42
C GLY A 173 8.81 2.04 -8.74
N VAL A 174 9.50 1.50 -9.75
CA VAL A 174 9.47 0.09 -10.10
C VAL A 174 10.88 -0.48 -10.02
N HIS A 175 11.02 -1.74 -9.63
CA HIS A 175 12.32 -2.39 -9.55
C HIS A 175 12.91 -2.57 -10.96
N PHE A 176 14.00 -1.84 -11.25
CA PHE A 176 14.61 -1.79 -12.58
C PHE A 176 14.92 -3.17 -13.16
N PHE A 177 15.49 -4.10 -12.39
CA PHE A 177 15.88 -5.40 -12.92
C PHE A 177 14.69 -6.33 -13.23
N THR A 178 13.57 -6.17 -12.52
CA THR A 178 12.35 -6.94 -12.79
C THR A 178 11.62 -6.41 -14.02
N TRP A 179 11.57 -5.07 -14.14
CA TRP A 179 10.75 -4.39 -15.15
C TRP A 179 11.49 -4.05 -16.44
N THR A 180 12.79 -4.33 -16.53
CA THR A 180 13.61 -4.05 -17.71
C THR A 180 14.07 -5.33 -18.40
N ALA A 181 13.73 -5.46 -19.69
CA ALA A 181 14.19 -6.59 -20.51
C ALA A 181 15.72 -6.66 -20.55
N LYS A 182 16.27 -7.86 -20.70
CA LYS A 182 17.74 -8.07 -20.73
C LYS A 182 18.40 -7.23 -21.83
N GLU A 183 17.78 -7.18 -23.00
CA GLU A 183 18.24 -6.46 -24.19
C GLU A 183 18.38 -4.95 -23.92
N TRP A 184 17.44 -4.37 -23.16
CA TRP A 184 17.52 -2.98 -22.71
C TRP A 184 18.60 -2.80 -21.63
N ARG A 185 18.72 -3.73 -20.68
CA ARG A 185 19.80 -3.67 -19.67
C ARG A 185 21.18 -3.73 -20.30
N ASP A 186 21.37 -4.59 -21.30
CA ASP A 186 22.63 -4.70 -22.05
C ASP A 186 22.97 -3.37 -22.75
N LEU A 187 21.98 -2.71 -23.37
CA LEU A 187 22.14 -1.38 -23.95
C LEU A 187 22.52 -0.34 -22.88
N TYR A 188 21.79 -0.29 -21.77
CA TYR A 188 22.08 0.67 -20.69
C TYR A 188 23.47 0.47 -20.08
N MET A 189 23.91 -0.77 -19.86
CA MET A 189 25.26 -1.04 -19.36
C MET A 189 26.34 -0.59 -20.36
N LYS A 190 26.10 -0.80 -21.67
CA LYS A 190 27.03 -0.38 -22.73
C LYS A 190 27.11 1.13 -22.85
N THR A 191 25.98 1.83 -22.78
CA THR A 191 25.90 3.28 -23.04
C THR A 191 26.13 4.11 -21.78
N PHE A 192 25.57 3.70 -20.64
CA PHE A 192 25.53 4.54 -19.43
C PHE A 192 26.75 4.31 -18.52
N GLY A 193 27.39 3.14 -18.64
CA GLY A 193 28.41 2.67 -17.71
C GLY A 193 27.83 1.73 -16.65
N LYS A 194 28.69 1.02 -15.92
CA LYS A 194 28.26 0.09 -14.86
C LYS A 194 27.82 0.85 -13.61
N GLU A 195 28.39 2.02 -13.39
CA GLU A 195 28.15 2.94 -12.27
C GLU A 195 26.69 3.40 -12.21
N PHE A 196 26.00 3.44 -13.35
CA PHE A 196 24.57 3.73 -13.43
C PHE A 196 23.71 2.80 -12.56
N LEU A 197 24.11 1.53 -12.40
CA LEU A 197 23.31 0.56 -11.64
C LEU A 197 23.24 0.91 -10.15
N GLU A 198 24.23 1.63 -9.64
CA GLU A 198 24.33 2.08 -8.24
C GLU A 198 23.66 3.43 -8.00
N ASP A 199 23.45 4.23 -9.05
CA ASP A 199 22.86 5.58 -8.99
C ASP A 199 21.81 5.82 -10.08
N GLN A 200 20.74 5.02 -10.03
CA GLN A 200 19.66 5.04 -11.03
C GLN A 200 18.81 6.32 -11.00
N ASN A 201 18.91 7.13 -9.94
CA ASN A 201 18.18 8.40 -9.83
C ASN A 201 18.88 9.57 -10.51
N ASN A 202 20.14 9.40 -10.91
CA ASN A 202 20.93 10.47 -11.52
C ASN A 202 20.61 10.65 -13.00
N LYS A 203 19.98 11.79 -13.31
CA LYS A 203 19.52 12.16 -14.64
C LYS A 203 20.64 12.19 -15.69
N LYS A 204 21.88 12.47 -15.29
CA LYS A 204 23.01 12.53 -16.23
C LYS A 204 23.29 11.19 -16.91
N TYR A 205 23.05 10.07 -16.22
CA TYR A 205 23.16 8.76 -16.86
C TYR A 205 22.04 8.56 -17.89
N TRP A 206 20.82 8.93 -17.54
CA TRP A 206 19.66 8.81 -18.42
C TRP A 206 19.77 9.68 -19.67
N GLU A 207 20.36 10.87 -19.59
CA GLU A 207 20.59 11.76 -20.73
C GLU A 207 21.48 11.12 -21.82
N LYS A 208 22.33 10.14 -21.46
CA LYS A 208 23.13 9.40 -22.45
C LYS A 208 22.27 8.57 -23.40
N ILE A 209 20.98 8.35 -23.13
CA ILE A 209 20.09 7.67 -24.08
C ILE A 209 19.98 8.42 -25.40
N TYR A 210 20.12 9.75 -25.37
CA TYR A 210 20.03 10.60 -26.56
C TYR A 210 21.22 10.45 -27.51
N SER A 211 22.30 9.77 -27.11
CA SER A 211 23.40 9.41 -28.00
C SER A 211 23.24 8.04 -28.67
N VAL A 212 22.21 7.28 -28.30
CA VAL A 212 21.93 5.97 -28.91
C VAL A 212 21.21 6.17 -30.25
N PRO A 213 21.69 5.57 -31.34
CA PRO A 213 21.00 5.63 -32.63
C PRO A 213 19.60 5.03 -32.58
N ASP A 214 18.64 5.67 -33.26
CA ASP A 214 17.24 5.22 -33.31
C ASP A 214 17.10 3.79 -33.85
N GLU A 215 17.98 3.38 -34.79
CA GLU A 215 17.99 2.03 -35.34
C GLU A 215 18.28 0.96 -34.28
N GLU A 216 19.12 1.27 -33.28
CA GLU A 216 19.44 0.35 -32.19
C GLU A 216 18.23 0.16 -31.27
N ILE A 217 17.55 1.26 -30.93
CA ILE A 217 16.30 1.24 -30.15
C ILE A 217 15.22 0.46 -30.91
N TRP A 218 15.05 0.74 -32.20
CA TRP A 218 14.06 0.08 -33.05
C TRP A 218 14.31 -1.42 -33.13
N ARG A 219 15.57 -1.83 -33.33
CA ARG A 219 15.96 -3.25 -33.39
C ARG A 219 15.62 -3.97 -32.09
N ILE A 220 15.94 -3.40 -30.92
CA ILE A 220 15.58 -3.99 -29.61
C ILE A 220 14.06 -4.13 -29.50
N LYS A 221 13.31 -3.08 -29.85
CA LYS A 221 11.85 -3.09 -29.78
C LYS A 221 11.22 -4.17 -30.68
N GLN A 222 11.70 -4.32 -31.91
CA GLN A 222 11.24 -5.36 -32.84
C GLN A 222 11.60 -6.77 -32.33
N GLY A 223 12.79 -6.95 -31.76
CA GLY A 223 13.20 -8.21 -31.15
C GLY A 223 12.26 -8.63 -30.02
N LEU A 224 11.97 -7.71 -29.10
CA LEU A 224 11.04 -7.95 -27.98
C LEU A 224 9.61 -8.24 -28.46
N ARG A 225 9.15 -7.56 -29.52
CA ARG A 225 7.84 -7.83 -30.13
C ARG A 225 7.78 -9.25 -30.72
N LYS A 226 8.81 -9.67 -31.46
CA LYS A 226 8.90 -11.04 -31.99
C LYS A 226 8.90 -12.09 -30.87
N LYS A 227 9.67 -11.86 -29.80
CA LYS A 227 9.72 -12.73 -28.62
C LYS A 227 8.34 -12.86 -27.95
N PHE A 228 7.65 -11.74 -27.75
CA PHE A 228 6.30 -11.74 -27.20
C PHE A 228 5.31 -12.53 -28.06
N ILE A 229 5.32 -12.31 -29.38
CA ILE A 229 4.45 -13.04 -30.32
C ILE A 229 4.76 -14.54 -30.26
N SER A 230 6.03 -14.94 -30.25
CA SER A 230 6.42 -16.34 -30.13
C SER A 230 5.87 -16.97 -28.85
N GLN A 231 6.10 -16.33 -27.69
CA GLN A 231 5.61 -16.83 -26.40
C GLN A 231 4.08 -16.93 -26.35
N LEU A 232 3.40 -16.00 -27.00
CA LEU A 232 1.94 -16.01 -27.10
C LEU A 232 1.47 -17.20 -27.95
N LYS A 233 2.09 -17.43 -29.11
CA LYS A 233 1.81 -18.59 -29.97
C LYS A 233 2.03 -19.91 -29.23
N ASP A 234 3.15 -20.05 -28.52
CA ASP A 234 3.48 -21.24 -27.73
C ASP A 234 2.43 -21.48 -26.64
N ARG A 235 2.04 -20.43 -25.90
CA ARG A 235 1.02 -20.51 -24.86
C ARG A 235 -0.37 -20.86 -25.39
N PHE A 236 -0.73 -20.38 -26.60
CA PHE A 236 -1.98 -20.78 -27.25
C PHE A 236 -1.96 -22.25 -27.64
N LYS A 237 -0.88 -22.73 -28.25
CA LYS A 237 -0.70 -24.15 -28.58
C LYS A 237 -0.84 -25.03 -27.35
N GLU A 238 -0.14 -24.71 -26.26
CA GLU A 238 -0.23 -25.47 -25.00
C GLU A 238 -1.64 -25.48 -24.40
N ASN A 239 -2.34 -24.34 -24.41
CA ASN A 239 -3.70 -24.26 -23.88
C ASN A 239 -4.72 -25.01 -24.75
N TRP A 240 -4.59 -24.96 -26.07
CA TRP A 240 -5.48 -25.70 -26.99
C TRP A 240 -5.27 -27.20 -26.90
N ILE A 241 -4.02 -27.66 -26.74
CA ILE A 241 -3.71 -29.06 -26.42
C ILE A 241 -4.40 -29.47 -25.11
N LYS A 242 -4.29 -28.65 -24.04
CA LYS A 242 -4.94 -28.95 -22.75
C LYS A 242 -6.46 -28.94 -22.80
N ARG A 243 -7.06 -28.22 -23.75
CA ARG A 243 -8.52 -28.12 -23.93
C ARG A 243 -9.08 -29.12 -24.94
N HIS A 244 -8.24 -29.96 -25.57
CA HIS A 244 -8.63 -30.91 -26.62
C HIS A 244 -9.36 -30.24 -27.80
N GLU A 245 -8.96 -29.02 -28.14
CA GLU A 245 -9.48 -28.28 -29.31
C GLU A 245 -9.01 -28.93 -30.62
N ASP A 246 -9.73 -28.67 -31.73
CA ASP A 246 -9.43 -29.27 -33.04
C ASP A 246 -7.96 -29.01 -33.45
N PRO A 247 -7.18 -30.07 -33.76
CA PRO A 247 -5.78 -29.96 -34.15
C PRO A 247 -5.49 -29.00 -35.30
N LYS A 248 -6.46 -28.72 -36.17
CA LYS A 248 -6.29 -27.76 -37.28
C LYS A 248 -5.91 -26.36 -36.77
N TYR A 249 -6.50 -25.92 -35.67
CA TYR A 249 -6.17 -24.61 -35.10
C TYR A 249 -4.73 -24.59 -34.55
N ILE A 250 -4.23 -25.72 -34.03
CA ILE A 250 -2.86 -25.84 -33.50
C ILE A 250 -1.79 -25.72 -34.60
N VAL A 251 -2.10 -26.16 -35.82
CA VAL A 251 -1.16 -26.17 -36.96
C VAL A 251 -1.08 -24.81 -37.66
N GLU A 252 -2.12 -23.98 -37.60
CA GLU A 252 -2.19 -22.67 -38.27
C GLU A 252 -1.48 -21.52 -37.53
N VAL A 253 -1.01 -21.76 -36.29
CA VAL A 253 -0.37 -20.75 -35.41
C VAL A 253 1.16 -20.73 -35.49
#